data_AF-A0A821VZK7-F1
#
_entry.id   AF-A0A821VZK7-F1
#
_cell.length_a   1.000
_cell.length_b   1.000
_cell.length_c   1.000
_cell.angle_alpha   90.00
_cell.angle_beta   90.00
_cell.angle_gamma   90.00
#
_symmetry.space_group_name_H-M   'P 1'
#
loop_
_entity.id
_entity.type
_entity.pdbx_description
1 polymer ?
#
loop_
_entity_poly.entity_id
_entity_poly.type
_entity_poly.pdbx_seq_one_letter_code
_entity_poly.pdbx_strand_id
1 'polypeptide(L)'
;MIGVDDQRKINYVTKCHPRCYLRDVEQECIGHSILQYCHAINKRTGLCKVCGCNWKKHMHISYEYETYITHVAINNTNSQSKNSITPYNDDILGYIRYFVREEEMKRNAGANNVEVIRGLKHMIEEYEREQKLFDEAFTKTTINNIFDFRLYT
;
A
#
# COMPACT_ATOMS: atom_id res chain seq x y z
N MET A 1 29.45 1.69 7.28
CA MET A 1 28.89 1.93 5.93
C MET A 1 28.39 0.60 5.41
N ILE A 2 27.08 0.37 5.44
CA ILE A 2 26.45 -0.78 4.79
C ILE A 2 25.56 -0.17 3.71
N GLY A 3 25.99 -0.30 2.45
CA GLY A 3 25.20 0.06 1.29
C GLY A 3 24.18 -1.02 1.06
N VAL A 4 22.94 -0.79 1.46
CA VAL A 4 21.79 -1.50 0.94
C VAL A 4 20.99 -0.47 0.16
N ASP A 5 20.93 -0.64 -1.15
CA ASP A 5 19.67 -0.61 -1.89
C ASP A 5 19.96 -0.46 -3.39
N ASP A 6 19.95 -1.61 -4.09
CA ASP A 6 19.61 -1.67 -5.51
C ASP A 6 18.09 -1.51 -5.71
N GLN A 7 17.46 -0.66 -4.88
CA GLN A 7 16.07 -0.26 -5.07
C GLN A 7 16.05 0.84 -6.12
N ARG A 8 15.76 0.47 -7.36
CA ARG A 8 15.27 1.43 -8.35
C ARG A 8 13.89 1.92 -7.92
N LYS A 9 13.86 2.99 -7.11
CA LYS A 9 12.65 3.75 -6.81
C LYS A 9 12.17 4.39 -8.11
N ILE A 10 11.21 3.77 -8.78
CA ILE A 10 10.57 4.32 -9.98
C ILE A 10 9.76 5.53 -9.51
N ASN A 11 10.28 6.71 -9.80
CA ASN A 11 9.64 7.96 -9.44
C ASN A 11 8.57 8.28 -10.49
N TYR A 12 7.31 7.91 -10.22
CA TYR A 12 6.17 8.16 -11.12
C TYR A 12 5.78 9.66 -11.20
N VAL A 13 6.58 10.56 -10.64
CA VAL A 13 6.16 11.93 -10.22
C VAL A 13 6.66 13.02 -11.18
N THR A 14 6.85 12.72 -12.47
CA THR A 14 7.11 13.82 -13.41
C THR A 14 5.80 14.55 -13.70
N LYS A 15 5.45 15.49 -12.83
CA LYS A 15 4.31 16.39 -13.02
C LYS A 15 4.56 17.22 -14.28
N CYS A 16 3.78 16.95 -15.32
CA CYS A 16 3.98 17.62 -16.60
C CYS A 16 3.47 19.07 -16.55
N HIS A 17 2.40 19.35 -15.79
CA HIS A 17 1.91 20.71 -15.60
C HIS A 17 1.10 20.81 -14.30
N PRO A 18 1.06 22.00 -13.66
CA PRO A 18 0.42 22.19 -12.36
C PRO A 18 -1.11 22.11 -12.39
N ARG A 19 -1.75 22.50 -13.51
CA ARG A 19 -3.21 22.50 -13.66
C ARG A 19 -3.60 21.97 -15.02
N CYS A 20 -4.50 21.00 -15.03
CA CYS A 20 -5.13 20.51 -16.24
C CYS A 20 -6.56 21.02 -16.31
N TYR A 21 -6.99 21.43 -17.51
CA TYR A 21 -8.34 21.92 -17.76
C TYR A 21 -9.23 20.87 -18.45
N LEU A 22 -8.75 19.64 -18.60
CA LEU A 22 -9.57 18.55 -19.11
C LEU A 22 -10.64 18.21 -18.06
N ARG A 23 -11.90 18.26 -18.48
CA ARG A 23 -13.07 17.89 -17.67
C ARG A 23 -13.53 16.49 -18.05
N ASP A 24 -14.19 15.81 -17.11
CA ASP A 24 -14.83 14.51 -17.34
C ASP A 24 -13.86 13.42 -17.83
N VAL A 25 -12.61 13.47 -17.36
CA VAL A 25 -11.60 12.43 -17.60
C VAL A 25 -11.64 11.46 -16.43
N GLU A 26 -11.75 10.17 -16.75
CA GLU A 26 -11.51 9.11 -15.79
C GLU A 26 -10.11 9.27 -15.17
N GLN A 27 -10.08 9.51 -13.86
CA GLN A 27 -8.82 9.73 -13.12
C GLN A 27 -8.08 8.41 -12.95
N GLU A 28 -6.79 8.48 -12.65
CA GLU A 28 -5.96 7.29 -12.37
C GLU A 28 -5.85 6.28 -13.53
N CYS A 29 -6.32 6.67 -14.72
CA CYS A 29 -6.26 5.88 -15.95
C CYS A 29 -5.05 6.33 -16.81
N ILE A 30 -4.10 5.42 -17.03
CA ILE A 30 -2.96 5.64 -17.90
C ILE A 30 -3.42 5.54 -19.36
N GLY A 31 -3.08 6.56 -20.17
CA GLY A 31 -3.33 6.54 -21.60
C GLY A 31 -4.79 6.69 -21.97
N HIS A 32 -5.59 7.37 -21.15
CA HIS A 32 -6.95 7.76 -21.54
C HIS A 32 -6.90 8.62 -22.82
N SER A 33 -7.72 8.30 -23.82
CA SER A 33 -7.67 8.91 -25.17
C SER A 33 -7.76 10.44 -25.16
N ILE A 34 -8.50 11.00 -24.21
CA ILE A 34 -8.67 12.45 -24.04
C ILE A 34 -7.36 13.19 -23.71
N LEU A 35 -6.33 12.49 -23.23
CA LEU A 35 -5.02 13.08 -22.92
C LEU A 35 -4.32 13.63 -24.18
N GLN A 36 -4.69 13.16 -25.37
CA GLN A 36 -4.26 13.75 -26.64
C GLN A 36 -4.61 15.24 -26.75
N TYR A 37 -5.67 15.66 -26.06
CA TYR A 37 -6.14 17.04 -26.03
C TYR A 37 -5.60 17.85 -24.85
N CYS A 38 -4.80 17.22 -23.97
CA CYS A 38 -4.15 17.91 -22.87
C CYS A 38 -3.22 19.02 -23.41
N HIS A 39 -3.23 20.18 -22.76
CA HIS A 39 -2.38 21.31 -23.16
C HIS A 39 -0.88 20.96 -23.15
N ALA A 40 -0.45 20.02 -22.30
CA ALA A 40 0.94 19.57 -22.27
C ALA A 40 1.31 18.64 -23.44
N ILE A 41 0.35 18.09 -24.19
CA ILE A 41 0.58 17.21 -25.33
C ILE A 41 0.55 17.99 -26.63
N ASN A 42 1.54 17.77 -27.49
CA ASN A 42 1.52 18.24 -28.87
C ASN A 42 0.54 17.37 -29.67
N LYS A 43 -0.58 17.95 -30.11
CA LYS A 43 -1.64 17.25 -30.85
C LYS A 43 -1.18 16.62 -32.18
N ARG A 44 -0.12 17.13 -32.81
CA ARG A 44 0.40 16.60 -34.09
C ARG A 44 1.29 15.39 -33.90
N THR A 45 2.09 15.37 -32.84
CA THR A 45 3.07 14.29 -32.60
C THR A 45 2.61 13.30 -31.53
N GLY A 46 1.64 13.68 -30.71
CA GLY A 46 1.21 12.92 -29.53
C GLY A 46 2.23 12.93 -28.40
N LEU A 47 3.28 13.74 -28.48
CA LEU A 47 4.35 13.81 -27.47
C LEU A 47 4.10 14.92 -26.47
N CYS A 48 4.41 14.65 -25.21
CA CYS A 48 4.41 15.66 -24.17
C CYS A 48 5.54 16.66 -24.39
N LYS A 49 5.20 17.96 -24.31
CA LYS A 49 6.15 19.06 -24.41
C LYS A 49 7.12 19.14 -23.21
N VAL A 50 6.85 18.37 -22.14
CA VAL A 50 7.56 18.48 -20.86
C VAL A 50 8.49 17.29 -20.65
N CYS A 51 7.98 16.06 -20.78
CA CYS A 51 8.81 14.87 -20.61
C CYS A 51 9.12 14.13 -21.91
N GLY A 52 8.59 14.57 -23.06
CA GLY A 52 8.81 13.91 -24.36
C GLY A 52 8.08 12.58 -24.55
N CYS A 53 7.44 12.04 -23.52
CA CYS A 53 6.69 10.79 -23.60
C CYS A 53 5.44 10.92 -24.49
N ASN A 54 5.04 9.82 -25.11
CA ASN A 54 3.75 9.74 -25.81
C ASN A 54 2.59 9.82 -24.81
N TRP A 55 1.49 10.48 -25.19
CA TRP A 55 0.28 10.65 -24.38
C TRP A 55 -0.26 9.34 -23.77
N LYS A 56 -0.03 8.19 -24.41
CA LYS A 56 -0.38 6.86 -23.88
C LYS A 56 0.31 6.49 -22.57
N LYS A 57 1.39 7.18 -22.20
CA LYS A 57 2.13 7.01 -20.94
C LYS A 57 1.74 8.03 -19.87
N HIS A 58 0.79 8.92 -20.15
CA HIS A 58 0.36 9.95 -19.22
C HIS A 58 -0.90 9.53 -18.49
N MET A 59 -1.11 10.12 -17.32
CA MET A 59 -2.29 9.94 -16.47
C MET A 59 -2.78 11.32 -16.03
N HIS A 60 -4.10 11.50 -15.96
CA HIS A 60 -4.70 12.72 -15.42
C HIS A 60 -4.98 12.53 -13.93
N ILE A 61 -4.50 13.46 -13.10
CA ILE A 61 -4.77 13.51 -11.66
C ILE A 61 -5.21 14.94 -11.35
N SER A 62 -6.33 15.13 -10.65
CA SER A 62 -6.86 16.47 -10.32
C SER A 62 -6.60 16.89 -8.86
N TYR A 63 -5.95 16.03 -8.08
CA TYR A 63 -5.62 16.26 -6.69
C TYR A 63 -4.12 16.02 -6.48
N GLU A 64 -3.56 16.64 -5.44
CA GLU A 64 -2.17 16.43 -5.03
C GLU A 64 -2.19 15.77 -3.65
N TYR A 65 -1.38 14.73 -3.47
CA TYR A 65 -1.14 14.16 -2.14
C TYR A 65 -0.03 14.96 -1.46
N GLU A 66 -0.35 15.56 -0.32
CA GLU A 66 0.67 16.08 0.59
C GLU A 66 1.12 14.96 1.53
N THR A 67 2.40 14.58 1.43
CA THR A 67 2.99 13.65 2.41
C THR A 67 3.33 14.43 3.67
N TYR A 68 2.63 14.14 4.76
CA TYR A 68 3.00 14.65 6.07
C TYR A 68 3.84 13.61 6.80
N ILE A 69 5.06 14.00 7.20
CA ILE A 69 5.90 13.18 8.06
C ILE A 69 5.36 13.35 9.48
N THR A 70 4.67 12.34 9.99
CA THR A 70 4.39 12.28 11.42
C THR A 70 5.62 11.75 12.13
N HIS A 71 6.14 12.53 13.09
CA HIS A 71 7.07 11.98 14.06
C HIS A 71 6.28 11.15 15.05
N VAL A 72 6.28 9.83 14.86
CA VAL A 72 5.78 8.91 15.89
C VAL A 72 6.87 8.83 16.96
N ALA A 73 6.60 9.45 18.12
CA ALA A 73 7.39 9.19 19.31
C ALA A 73 7.16 7.73 19.71
N ILE A 74 8.16 6.88 19.51
CA ILE A 74 8.16 5.51 20.03
C ILE A 74 8.42 5.63 21.53
N ASN A 75 7.37 5.91 22.28
CA ASN A 75 7.41 5.76 23.73
C ASN A 75 7.45 4.26 23.98
N ASN A 76 8.64 3.72 24.22
CA ASN A 76 8.85 2.32 24.61
C ASN A 76 8.40 2.07 26.07
N THR A 77 7.25 2.64 26.43
CA THR A 77 6.50 2.36 27.63
C THR A 77 5.46 1.34 27.22
N ASN A 78 5.72 0.07 27.54
CA ASN A 78 4.84 -1.09 27.36
C ASN A 78 3.35 -0.75 27.54
N SER A 79 2.66 -0.32 26.47
CA SER A 79 1.20 -0.24 26.26
C SER A 79 0.81 0.90 25.30
N GLN A 80 0.99 0.71 23.99
CA GLN A 80 0.20 1.41 22.95
C GLN A 80 0.38 0.75 21.57
N SER A 81 0.02 -0.53 21.48
CA SER A 81 0.07 -1.36 20.27
C SER A 81 -1.22 -1.26 19.44
N LYS A 82 -1.68 -0.05 19.11
CA LYS A 82 -2.86 0.10 18.21
C LYS A 82 -2.66 1.03 17.01
N ASN A 83 -1.61 1.85 17.01
CA ASN A 83 -1.32 2.78 15.91
C ASN A 83 0.13 2.67 15.40
N SER A 84 0.84 1.59 15.73
CA SER A 84 2.12 1.34 15.05
C SER A 84 1.83 0.95 13.61
N ILE A 85 2.66 1.43 12.69
CA ILE A 85 2.74 0.97 11.30
C ILE A 85 3.24 -0.49 11.36
N THR A 86 2.41 -1.39 11.84
CA THR A 86 2.63 -2.82 11.70
C THR A 86 2.45 -3.11 10.20
N PRO A 87 3.33 -3.91 9.56
CA PRO A 87 3.12 -4.38 8.19
C PRO A 87 1.77 -5.11 8.04
N TYR A 88 1.23 -5.55 9.16
CA TYR A 88 -0.07 -6.17 9.33
C TYR A 88 -1.08 -5.10 9.72
N ASN A 89 -1.88 -4.66 8.74
CA ASN A 89 -3.02 -3.83 9.03
C ASN A 89 -4.09 -4.69 9.74
N ASP A 90 -4.36 -4.41 11.03
CA ASP A 90 -5.40 -5.11 11.80
C ASP A 90 -6.77 -5.05 11.11
N ASP A 91 -7.00 -4.03 10.26
CA ASP A 91 -8.22 -3.88 9.49
C ASP A 91 -8.44 -5.02 8.48
N ILE A 92 -7.38 -5.58 7.88
CA ILE A 92 -7.50 -6.67 6.88
C ILE A 92 -8.14 -7.90 7.52
N LEU A 93 -7.69 -8.26 8.73
CA LEU A 93 -8.27 -9.36 9.48
C LEU A 93 -9.74 -9.07 9.83
N GLY A 94 -10.06 -7.82 10.17
CA GLY A 94 -11.42 -7.35 10.36
C GLY A 94 -12.32 -7.56 9.14
N TYR A 95 -11.84 -7.16 7.96
CA TYR A 95 -12.57 -7.34 6.69
C TYR A 95 -12.76 -8.83 6.34
N ILE A 96 -11.74 -9.66 6.48
CA ILE A 96 -11.85 -11.09 6.16
C ILE A 96 -12.83 -11.78 7.13
N ARG A 97 -12.76 -11.46 8.43
CA ARG A 97 -13.73 -11.98 9.42
C ARG A 97 -15.16 -11.53 9.12
N TYR A 98 -15.35 -10.29 8.66
CA TYR A 98 -16.64 -9.81 8.20
C TYR A 98 -17.15 -10.65 7.02
N PHE A 99 -16.33 -10.86 5.99
CA PHE A 99 -16.72 -11.68 4.84
C PHE A 99 -17.02 -13.14 5.20
N VAL A 100 -16.25 -13.75 6.10
CA VAL A 100 -16.58 -15.10 6.61
C VAL A 100 -17.97 -15.13 7.22
N ARG A 101 -18.32 -14.11 8.02
CA ARG A 101 -19.63 -14.02 8.67
C ARG A 101 -20.77 -13.89 7.65
N GLU A 102 -20.60 -13.04 6.65
CA GLU A 102 -21.58 -12.86 5.57
C GLU A 102 -21.79 -14.15 4.77
N GLU A 103 -20.70 -14.85 4.42
CA GLU A 103 -20.78 -16.12 3.69
C GLU A 103 -21.40 -17.22 4.56
N GLU A 104 -21.10 -17.27 5.87
CA GLU A 104 -21.76 -18.18 6.80
C GLU A 104 -23.27 -17.90 6.92
N MET A 105 -23.69 -16.62 6.92
CA MET A 105 -25.11 -16.25 6.90
C MET A 105 -25.80 -16.71 5.62
N LYS A 106 -25.19 -16.49 4.45
CA LYS A 106 -25.72 -16.98 3.16
C LYS A 106 -25.81 -18.51 3.15
N ARG A 107 -24.82 -19.20 3.72
CA ARG A 107 -24.82 -20.66 3.85
C ARG A 107 -25.99 -21.15 4.69
N ASN A 108 -26.23 -20.50 5.82
CA ASN A 108 -27.35 -20.81 6.70
C ASN A 108 -28.71 -20.55 6.02
N ALA A 109 -28.75 -19.62 5.05
CA ALA A 109 -29.88 -19.41 4.16
C ALA A 109 -29.94 -20.38 2.95
N GLY A 110 -29.05 -21.39 2.90
CA GLY A 110 -29.05 -22.45 1.88
C GLY A 110 -28.04 -22.30 0.75
N ALA A 111 -27.16 -21.29 0.78
CA ALA A 111 -26.11 -21.15 -0.23
C ALA A 111 -25.04 -22.27 -0.12
N ASN A 112 -24.54 -22.75 -1.26
CA ASN A 112 -23.45 -23.73 -1.30
C ASN A 112 -22.09 -23.04 -1.50
N ASN A 113 -21.55 -22.47 -0.42
CA ASN A 113 -20.31 -21.67 -0.41
C ASN A 113 -19.27 -22.20 0.61
N VAL A 114 -19.31 -23.50 0.91
CA VAL A 114 -18.42 -24.15 1.89
C VAL A 114 -16.94 -23.90 1.58
N GLU A 115 -16.58 -23.98 0.30
CA GLU A 115 -15.21 -23.79 -0.18
C GLU A 115 -14.71 -22.35 -0.01
N VAL A 116 -15.60 -21.37 -0.18
CA VAL A 116 -15.29 -19.95 0.01
C VAL A 116 -15.02 -19.69 1.49
N ILE A 117 -15.88 -20.19 2.38
CA ILE A 117 -15.69 -20.06 3.84
C ILE A 117 -14.38 -20.74 4.27
N ARG A 118 -14.07 -21.92 3.71
CA ARG A 118 -12.83 -22.64 3.99
C ARG A 118 -11.60 -21.83 3.58
N GLY A 119 -11.60 -21.28 2.37
CA GLY A 119 -10.49 -20.44 1.88
C GLY A 119 -10.31 -19.18 2.72
N LEU A 120 -11.39 -18.50 3.09
CA LEU A 120 -11.34 -17.30 3.94
C LEU A 120 -10.79 -17.61 5.34
N LYS A 121 -11.18 -18.74 5.94
CA LYS A 121 -10.63 -19.19 7.23
C LYS A 121 -9.15 -19.54 7.13
N HIS A 122 -8.72 -20.18 6.04
CA HIS A 122 -7.30 -20.45 5.81
C HIS A 122 -6.48 -19.16 5.71
N MET A 123 -6.99 -18.14 4.99
CA MET A 123 -6.32 -16.83 4.91
C MET A 123 -6.19 -16.14 6.27
N ILE A 124 -7.19 -16.29 7.15
CA ILE A 124 -7.11 -15.82 8.54
C ILE A 124 -5.97 -16.53 9.29
N GLU A 125 -5.92 -17.86 9.21
CA GLU A 125 -4.91 -18.66 9.90
C GLU A 125 -3.49 -18.37 9.41
N GLU A 126 -3.30 -18.18 8.10
CA GLU A 126 -2.02 -17.80 7.52
C GLU A 126 -1.57 -16.43 8.01
N TYR A 127 -2.48 -15.45 8.02
CA TYR A 127 -2.19 -14.10 8.49
C TYR A 127 -1.81 -14.07 9.98
N GLU A 128 -2.57 -14.78 10.83
CA GLU A 128 -2.26 -14.90 12.25
C GLU A 128 -0.92 -15.62 12.50
N ARG A 129 -0.60 -16.63 11.67
CA ARG A 129 0.68 -17.34 11.75
C ARG A 129 1.86 -16.43 11.38
N GLU A 130 1.71 -15.65 10.32
CA GLU A 130 2.71 -14.67 9.92
C GLU A 130 2.93 -13.65 11.03
N GLN A 131 1.86 -13.05 11.59
CA GLN A 131 1.98 -12.13 12.73
C GLN A 131 2.80 -12.73 13.88
N LYS A 132 2.51 -13.98 14.25
CA LYS A 132 3.25 -14.68 15.31
C LYS A 132 4.73 -14.86 14.99
N LEU A 133 5.07 -15.29 13.77
CA LEU A 133 6.46 -15.45 13.34
C LEU A 133 7.23 -14.13 13.37
N PHE A 134 6.57 -13.04 12.98
CA PHE A 134 7.15 -11.71 13.05
C PHE A 134 7.37 -11.25 14.49
N ASP A 135 6.40 -11.44 15.39
CA ASP A 135 6.55 -11.13 16.82
C ASP A 135 7.73 -11.91 17.44
N GLU A 136 7.87 -13.18 17.11
CA GLU A 136 9.00 -14.01 17.54
C GLU A 136 10.35 -13.52 16.98
N ALA A 137 10.38 -13.04 15.73
CA ALA A 137 11.60 -12.48 15.13
C ALA A 137 11.99 -11.13 15.74
N PHE A 138 11.02 -10.25 15.99
CA PHE A 138 11.24 -8.95 16.64
C PHE A 138 11.75 -9.11 18.07
N THR A 139 11.17 -10.03 18.84
CA THR A 139 11.60 -10.33 20.22
C THR A 139 13.02 -10.91 20.25
N LYS A 140 13.35 -11.87 19.37
CA LYS A 140 14.71 -12.43 19.26
C LYS A 140 15.76 -11.36 18.90
N THR A 141 15.44 -10.47 17.97
CA THR A 141 16.34 -9.38 17.56
C THR A 141 16.60 -8.40 18.70
N THR A 142 15.54 -8.06 19.46
CA THR A 142 15.65 -7.19 20.63
C THR A 142 16.51 -7.82 21.74
N ILE A 143 16.36 -9.13 21.96
CA ILE A 143 17.14 -9.89 22.95
C ILE A 143 18.62 -9.93 22.56
N ASN A 144 18.95 -10.23 21.29
CA ASN A 144 20.35 -10.28 20.84
C ASN A 144 21.06 -8.94 21.01
N ASN A 145 20.38 -7.81 20.74
CA ASN A 145 20.94 -6.47 20.94
C ASN A 145 21.18 -6.11 22.42
N ILE A 146 20.40 -6.68 23.35
CA ILE A 146 20.58 -6.47 24.80
C ILE A 146 21.77 -7.30 25.33
N PHE A 147 21.98 -8.50 24.81
CA PHE A 147 23.11 -9.35 25.22
C PHE A 147 24.47 -8.84 24.72
N ASP A 148 24.52 -8.21 23.55
CA ASP A 148 25.77 -7.63 23.01
C ASP A 148 26.27 -6.44 23.86
N PHE A 149 25.37 -5.70 24.50
CA PHE A 149 25.73 -4.56 25.37
C PHE A 149 26.29 -4.97 26.74
N ARG A 150 26.02 -6.19 27.21
CA ARG A 150 26.48 -6.68 28.53
C ARG A 150 27.87 -7.35 28.50
N LEU A 151 28.48 -7.51 27.32
CA LEU A 151 29.84 -8.03 27.18
C LEU A 151 30.91 -6.93 27.14
N TYR A 152 30.52 -5.66 27.28
CA TYR A 152 31.41 -4.49 27.28
C TYR A 152 31.38 -3.67 28.58
N THR A 153 30.87 -4.22 29.68
CA THR A 153 30.94 -3.65 31.05
C THR A 153 31.61 -4.61 31.99
#